data_AF-A0A815LYW5-F1
#
_entry.id   AF-A0A815LYW5-F1
#
_cell.length_a   1.000
_cell.length_b   1.000
_cell.length_c   1.000
_cell.angle_alpha   90.00
_cell.angle_beta   90.00
_cell.angle_gamma   90.00
#
_symmetry.space_group_name_H-M   'P 1'
#
loop_
_entity.id
_entity.type
_entity.pdbx_description
1 polymer ?
#
loop_
_entity_poly.entity_id
_entity_poly.type
_entity_poly.pdbx_seq_one_letter_code
_entity_poly.pdbx_strand_id
1 'polypeptide(L)'
;MVQNNIFSLVRFARTSNYIITAGDELTLSVCIELNLPCYNATSYMLKSGENVSTTTEGNFNDPYYLAMVWYLLPLYLDIIRKGFTIMKSDIDISYAGKDIWNSCELMAQKTKADIVFMKEDPINTGHFYAVPNERVIFFFQEWISAESSFKALNDQQALSHLNRKTYKICDSADACTRVKTLPISHSYNKHRTNMTNNKMVAVSTYPSSFARFGSICPPDKILNPCDQDVLYVHTICMSGFC
;
A
#
# COMPACT_ATOMS: atom_id res chain seq x y z
N MET A 1 -8.19 -0.59 -16.41
CA MET A 1 -7.03 -1.16 -15.67
C MET A 1 -7.42 -2.20 -14.63
N VAL A 2 -8.48 -1.98 -13.84
CA VAL A 2 -8.92 -2.90 -12.77
C VAL A 2 -9.07 -4.38 -13.20
N GLN A 3 -9.59 -4.66 -14.39
CA GLN A 3 -9.75 -6.03 -14.90
C GLN A 3 -8.41 -6.75 -15.10
N ASN A 4 -7.36 -6.04 -15.55
CA ASN A 4 -6.01 -6.61 -15.72
C ASN A 4 -5.37 -6.92 -14.37
N ASN A 5 -5.54 -6.02 -13.39
CA ASN A 5 -5.13 -6.25 -12.02
C ASN A 5 -5.83 -7.50 -11.45
N ILE A 6 -7.16 -7.57 -11.51
CA ILE A 6 -7.93 -8.71 -10.99
C ILE A 6 -7.54 -10.01 -11.69
N PHE A 7 -7.49 -10.00 -13.02
CA PHE A 7 -7.11 -11.18 -13.80
C PHE A 7 -5.73 -11.69 -13.36
N SER A 8 -4.73 -10.82 -13.30
CA SER A 8 -3.38 -11.22 -12.89
C SER A 8 -3.29 -11.60 -11.41
N LEU A 9 -4.03 -10.92 -10.52
CA LEU A 9 -4.11 -11.22 -9.09
C LEU A 9 -4.63 -12.65 -8.85
N VAL A 10 -5.69 -13.04 -9.55
CA VAL A 10 -6.29 -14.37 -9.43
C VAL A 10 -5.45 -15.41 -10.18
N ARG A 11 -5.10 -15.13 -11.45
CA ARG A 11 -4.50 -16.12 -12.34
C ARG A 11 -3.03 -16.38 -12.04
N PHE A 12 -2.26 -15.31 -11.84
CA PHE A 12 -0.80 -15.39 -11.72
C PHE A 12 -0.36 -15.27 -10.27
N ALA A 13 -0.98 -14.35 -9.52
CA ALA A 13 -0.69 -14.13 -8.11
C ALA A 13 -1.33 -15.16 -7.16
N ARG A 14 -2.20 -16.04 -7.69
CA ARG A 14 -2.88 -17.14 -6.98
C ARG A 14 -3.73 -16.69 -5.79
N THR A 15 -4.21 -15.46 -5.80
CA THR A 15 -5.07 -14.92 -4.75
C THR A 15 -6.53 -15.27 -5.04
N SER A 16 -7.18 -15.98 -4.11
CA SER A 16 -8.61 -16.33 -4.21
C SER A 16 -9.52 -15.49 -3.30
N ASN A 17 -8.95 -14.78 -2.34
CA ASN A 17 -9.70 -13.96 -1.37
C ASN A 17 -9.29 -12.49 -1.55
N TYR A 18 -10.10 -11.75 -2.31
CA TYR A 18 -9.89 -10.33 -2.54
C TYR A 18 -11.22 -9.57 -2.44
N ILE A 19 -11.11 -8.28 -2.13
CA ILE A 19 -12.24 -7.35 -2.15
C ILE A 19 -11.85 -6.14 -3.01
N ILE A 20 -12.82 -5.56 -3.70
CA ILE A 20 -12.65 -4.31 -4.43
C ILE A 20 -13.35 -3.21 -3.65
N THR A 21 -12.59 -2.21 -3.22
CA THR A 21 -13.10 -1.10 -2.42
C THR A 21 -13.58 0.01 -3.33
N ALA A 22 -14.86 0.38 -3.23
CA ALA A 22 -15.43 1.50 -3.96
C ALA A 22 -15.52 2.73 -3.05
N GLY A 23 -14.85 3.81 -3.44
CA GLY A 23 -14.82 5.06 -2.67
C GLY A 23 -16.03 5.98 -2.88
N ASP A 24 -16.79 5.75 -3.96
CA ASP A 24 -17.97 6.53 -4.34
C ASP A 24 -19.07 5.61 -4.92
N GLU A 25 -20.30 6.12 -5.01
CA GLU A 25 -21.47 5.37 -5.47
C GLU A 25 -21.37 4.92 -6.94
N LEU A 26 -20.74 5.72 -7.81
CA LEU A 26 -20.55 5.36 -9.22
C LEU A 26 -19.58 4.17 -9.33
N THR A 27 -18.44 4.24 -8.65
CA THR A 27 -17.47 3.14 -8.57
C THR A 27 -18.09 1.88 -7.98
N LEU A 28 -18.97 2.01 -6.97
CA LEU A 28 -19.68 0.88 -6.38
C LEU A 28 -20.63 0.23 -7.39
N SER A 29 -21.42 1.02 -8.12
CA SER A 29 -22.31 0.53 -9.17
C SER A 29 -21.54 -0.22 -10.26
N VAL A 30 -20.44 0.34 -10.75
CA VAL A 30 -19.57 -0.30 -11.76
C VAL A 30 -19.00 -1.61 -11.22
N CYS A 31 -18.56 -1.64 -9.96
CA CYS A 31 -18.02 -2.84 -9.35
C CYS A 31 -19.08 -3.97 -9.30
N ILE A 32 -20.32 -3.64 -8.91
CA ILE A 32 -21.44 -4.59 -8.84
C ILE A 32 -21.82 -5.08 -10.24
N GLU A 33 -21.88 -4.19 -11.24
CA GLU A 33 -22.17 -4.54 -12.64
C GLU A 33 -21.14 -5.53 -13.21
N LEU A 34 -19.87 -5.38 -12.82
CA LEU A 34 -18.80 -6.31 -13.17
C LEU A 34 -18.80 -7.62 -12.37
N ASN A 35 -19.79 -7.82 -11.48
CA ASN A 35 -19.93 -9.00 -10.62
C ASN A 35 -18.66 -9.29 -9.78
N LEU A 36 -18.07 -8.22 -9.21
CA LEU A 36 -16.87 -8.29 -8.39
C LEU A 36 -17.22 -8.36 -6.89
N PRO A 37 -16.31 -8.83 -6.02
CA PRO A 37 -16.51 -8.82 -4.56
C PRO A 37 -16.34 -7.40 -3.99
N CYS A 38 -17.36 -6.58 -4.17
CA CYS A 38 -17.33 -5.15 -3.85
C CYS A 38 -17.53 -4.87 -2.36
N TYR A 39 -16.78 -3.92 -1.83
CA TYR A 39 -16.99 -3.32 -0.52
C TYR A 39 -17.32 -1.83 -0.68
N ASN A 40 -18.45 -1.42 -0.12
CA ASN A 40 -18.82 0.00 -0.07
C ASN A 40 -17.95 0.71 0.98
N ALA A 41 -16.99 1.51 0.52
CA ALA A 41 -16.09 2.29 1.35
C ALA A 41 -16.42 3.79 1.34
N THR A 42 -17.62 4.19 0.88
CA THR A 42 -18.02 5.61 0.82
C THR A 42 -17.98 6.29 2.18
N SER A 43 -18.26 5.54 3.26
CA SER A 43 -18.17 6.07 4.64
C SER A 43 -16.75 6.38 5.10
N TYR A 44 -15.72 5.88 4.42
CA TYR A 44 -14.32 6.13 4.74
C TYR A 44 -13.75 7.36 4.03
N MET A 45 -14.44 7.88 3.00
CA MET A 45 -14.05 9.13 2.36
C MET A 45 -13.90 10.23 3.41
N LEU A 46 -12.67 10.71 3.56
CA LEU A 46 -12.34 11.74 4.55
C LEU A 46 -12.98 13.07 4.15
N LYS A 47 -13.16 13.96 5.12
CA LYS A 47 -13.70 15.32 4.91
C LYS A 47 -12.93 16.12 3.86
N SER A 48 -11.65 15.81 3.63
CA SER A 48 -10.84 16.37 2.55
C SER A 48 -11.40 16.09 1.15
N GLY A 49 -12.24 15.06 1.00
CA GLY A 49 -12.92 14.68 -0.24
C GLY A 49 -14.39 15.12 -0.37
N GLU A 50 -15.01 15.71 0.67
CA GLU A 50 -16.46 15.99 0.72
C GLU A 50 -16.99 16.93 -0.39
N ASN A 51 -16.11 17.62 -1.13
CA ASN A 51 -16.48 18.53 -2.23
C ASN A 51 -15.74 18.22 -3.54
N VAL A 52 -15.15 17.03 -3.66
CA VAL A 52 -14.42 16.68 -4.88
C VAL A 52 -15.34 15.95 -5.84
N SER A 53 -15.40 16.43 -7.09
CA SER A 53 -16.16 15.76 -8.14
C SER A 53 -15.57 14.38 -8.43
N THR A 54 -16.35 13.33 -8.19
CA THR A 54 -15.99 11.93 -8.45
C THR A 54 -16.23 11.51 -9.91
N THR A 55 -16.78 12.41 -10.73
CA THR A 55 -17.22 12.11 -12.11
C THR A 55 -16.14 12.32 -13.17
N THR A 56 -14.95 12.76 -12.78
CA THR A 56 -13.82 13.02 -13.68
C THR A 56 -12.61 12.24 -13.20
N GLU A 57 -11.88 11.62 -14.12
CA GLU A 57 -10.59 10.99 -13.80
C GLU A 57 -9.66 12.01 -13.13
N GLY A 58 -9.13 11.64 -11.97
CA GLY A 58 -8.19 12.49 -11.23
C GLY A 58 -6.79 12.41 -11.83
N ASN A 59 -6.17 13.57 -12.04
CA ASN A 59 -4.74 13.64 -12.35
C ASN A 59 -3.91 13.44 -11.08
N PHE A 60 -2.67 12.97 -11.25
CA PHE A 60 -1.73 12.83 -10.14
C PHE A 60 -1.61 14.13 -9.32
N ASN A 61 -1.77 14.01 -8.00
CA ASN A 61 -1.80 15.10 -7.02
C ASN A 61 -2.95 16.12 -7.15
N ASP A 62 -3.98 15.86 -7.96
CA ASP A 62 -5.18 16.67 -7.91
C ASP A 62 -6.02 16.38 -6.65
N PRO A 63 -7.00 17.23 -6.31
CA PRO A 63 -7.80 17.04 -5.10
C PRO A 63 -8.52 15.68 -5.03
N TYR A 64 -8.92 15.11 -6.17
CA TYR A 64 -9.63 13.83 -6.22
C TYR A 64 -8.68 12.68 -5.92
N TYR A 65 -7.52 12.69 -6.58
CA TYR A 65 -6.43 11.77 -6.32
C TYR A 65 -6.00 11.81 -4.85
N LEU A 66 -5.81 13.00 -4.28
CA LEU A 66 -5.44 13.15 -2.87
C LEU A 66 -6.51 12.56 -1.95
N ALA A 67 -7.78 12.90 -2.17
CA ALA A 67 -8.87 12.33 -1.39
C ALA A 67 -8.91 10.78 -1.50
N MET A 68 -8.74 10.26 -2.71
CA MET A 68 -8.75 8.83 -3.02
C MET A 68 -7.62 8.06 -2.30
N VAL A 69 -6.38 8.57 -2.29
CA VAL A 69 -5.28 7.83 -1.65
C VAL A 69 -5.36 7.86 -0.12
N TRP A 70 -5.93 8.93 0.46
CA TRP A 70 -6.01 9.09 1.91
C TRP A 70 -7.14 8.28 2.57
N TYR A 71 -8.29 8.09 1.92
CA TYR A 71 -9.45 7.41 2.55
C TYR A 71 -9.25 5.92 2.80
N LEU A 72 -8.34 5.30 2.05
CA LEU A 72 -8.07 3.88 2.19
C LEU A 72 -7.34 3.56 3.49
N LEU A 73 -6.57 4.51 4.06
CA LEU A 73 -5.82 4.28 5.30
C LEU A 73 -6.73 4.00 6.51
N PRO A 74 -7.81 4.76 6.77
CA PRO A 74 -8.82 4.40 7.78
C PRO A 74 -9.41 3.00 7.60
N LEU A 75 -9.72 2.59 6.37
CA LEU A 75 -10.24 1.24 6.09
C LEU A 75 -9.21 0.17 6.46
N TYR A 76 -7.95 0.35 6.06
CA TYR A 76 -6.86 -0.57 6.41
C TYR A 76 -6.69 -0.69 7.93
N LEU A 77 -6.75 0.43 8.65
CA LEU A 77 -6.68 0.44 10.11
C LEU A 77 -7.80 -0.39 10.75
N ASP A 78 -9.04 -0.28 10.26
CA ASP A 78 -10.16 -1.03 10.79
C ASP A 78 -10.06 -2.54 10.51
N ILE A 79 -9.56 -2.93 9.34
CA ILE A 79 -9.30 -4.33 9.01
C ILE A 79 -8.19 -4.91 9.93
N ILE A 80 -7.10 -4.16 10.12
CA ILE A 80 -5.98 -4.55 10.98
C ILE A 80 -6.42 -4.68 12.44
N ARG A 81 -7.28 -3.78 12.94
CA ARG A 81 -7.85 -3.84 14.30
C ARG A 81 -8.71 -5.08 14.52
N LYS A 82 -9.32 -5.63 13.47
CA LYS A 82 -10.06 -6.90 13.52
C LYS A 82 -9.15 -8.13 13.52
N GLY A 83 -7.83 -7.94 13.46
CA GLY A 83 -6.85 -9.03 13.50
C GLY A 83 -6.59 -9.68 12.15
N PHE A 84 -6.98 -9.04 11.05
CA PHE A 84 -6.68 -9.53 9.70
C PHE A 84 -5.34 -8.98 9.18
N THR A 85 -4.56 -9.87 8.58
CA THR A 85 -3.48 -9.49 7.67
C THR A 85 -4.08 -8.95 6.39
N ILE A 86 -3.48 -7.88 5.86
CA ILE A 86 -3.91 -7.27 4.60
C ILE A 86 -2.79 -7.23 3.59
N MET A 87 -3.17 -7.32 2.32
CA MET A 87 -2.34 -6.99 1.19
C MET A 87 -3.08 -5.97 0.33
N LYS A 88 -2.47 -4.81 0.14
CA LYS A 88 -3.01 -3.71 -0.67
C LYS A 88 -2.38 -3.76 -2.05
N SER A 89 -3.17 -3.48 -3.07
CA SER A 89 -2.73 -3.32 -4.46
C SER A 89 -3.44 -2.13 -5.09
N ASP A 90 -2.69 -1.25 -5.75
CA ASP A 90 -3.28 -0.34 -6.73
C ASP A 90 -3.77 -1.12 -7.95
N ILE A 91 -4.76 -0.53 -8.63
CA ILE A 91 -5.44 -1.12 -9.79
C ILE A 91 -4.59 -1.06 -11.07
N ASP A 92 -3.48 -0.34 -11.06
CA ASP A 92 -2.49 -0.24 -12.14
C ASP A 92 -1.30 -1.21 -11.96
N ILE A 93 -1.39 -2.11 -10.97
CA ILE A 93 -0.43 -3.19 -10.76
C ILE A 93 -0.93 -4.45 -11.45
N SER A 94 -0.04 -5.20 -12.09
CA SER A 94 -0.31 -6.55 -12.58
C SER A 94 0.73 -7.53 -12.05
N TYR A 95 0.34 -8.77 -11.81
CA TYR A 95 1.21 -9.76 -11.17
C TYR A 95 1.85 -10.72 -12.17
N ALA A 96 3.11 -11.06 -11.89
CA ALA A 96 3.81 -12.16 -12.56
C ALA A 96 3.39 -13.51 -11.97
N GLY A 97 3.87 -14.61 -12.55
CA GLY A 97 3.48 -16.01 -12.24
C GLY A 97 3.94 -16.54 -10.88
N LYS A 98 3.78 -15.78 -9.80
CA LYS A 98 4.20 -16.12 -8.44
C LYS A 98 3.07 -15.88 -7.46
N ASP A 99 2.93 -16.77 -6.48
CA ASP A 99 2.03 -16.57 -5.34
C ASP A 99 2.46 -15.33 -4.54
N ILE A 100 1.79 -14.20 -4.74
CA ILE A 100 2.22 -12.92 -4.17
C ILE A 100 1.98 -12.90 -2.66
N TRP A 101 0.87 -13.48 -2.20
CA TRP A 101 0.53 -13.53 -0.79
C TRP A 101 1.59 -14.32 -0.02
N ASN A 102 1.86 -15.55 -0.47
CA ASN A 102 2.88 -16.40 0.14
C ASN A 102 4.27 -15.77 0.04
N SER A 103 4.59 -15.09 -1.07
CA SER A 103 5.87 -14.38 -1.22
C SER A 103 6.05 -13.26 -0.19
N CYS A 104 5.02 -12.43 0.03
CA CYS A 104 5.05 -11.38 1.03
C CYS A 104 5.06 -11.93 2.45
N GLU A 105 4.30 -13.00 2.73
CA GLU A 105 4.26 -13.67 4.02
C GLU A 105 5.64 -14.27 4.38
N LEU A 106 6.24 -15.03 3.47
CA LEU A 106 7.57 -15.60 3.66
C LEU A 106 8.63 -14.51 3.87
N MET A 107 8.52 -13.39 3.15
CA MET A 107 9.42 -12.25 3.35
C MET A 107 9.24 -11.63 4.74
N ALA A 108 8.00 -11.39 5.17
CA ALA A 108 7.70 -10.86 6.49
C ALA A 108 8.21 -11.80 7.60
N GLN A 109 8.04 -13.11 7.45
CA GLN A 109 8.55 -14.12 8.38
C GLN A 109 10.08 -14.15 8.42
N LYS A 110 10.74 -14.25 7.25
CA LYS A 110 12.21 -14.32 7.12
C LYS A 110 12.89 -13.08 7.68
N THR A 111 12.33 -11.90 7.43
CA THR A 111 12.87 -10.63 7.92
C THR A 111 12.34 -10.26 9.30
N LYS A 112 11.35 -10.98 9.83
CA LYS A 112 10.58 -10.58 11.01
C LYS A 112 9.99 -9.16 10.86
N ALA A 113 9.69 -8.69 9.66
CA ALA A 113 9.07 -7.39 9.45
C ALA A 113 7.60 -7.39 9.88
N ASP A 114 7.10 -6.22 10.26
CA ASP A 114 5.68 -6.00 10.56
C ASP A 114 4.90 -5.63 9.27
N ILE A 115 5.57 -4.94 8.33
CA ILE A 115 5.03 -4.56 7.02
C ILE A 115 6.08 -4.80 5.93
N VAL A 116 5.64 -5.24 4.76
CA VAL A 116 6.46 -5.42 3.56
C VAL A 116 5.94 -4.48 2.47
N PHE A 117 6.73 -3.51 2.06
CA PHE A 117 6.39 -2.56 0.99
C PHE A 117 7.08 -2.89 -0.33
N MET A 118 6.49 -2.44 -1.43
CA MET A 118 7.19 -2.31 -2.69
C MET A 118 8.32 -1.27 -2.58
N LYS A 119 9.50 -1.57 -3.12
CA LYS A 119 10.65 -0.64 -3.12
C LYS A 119 10.67 0.26 -4.36
N GLU A 120 10.19 1.50 -4.23
CA GLU A 120 10.43 2.59 -5.19
C GLU A 120 10.59 3.91 -4.42
N ASP A 121 11.84 4.40 -4.32
CA ASP A 121 12.31 5.58 -3.58
C ASP A 121 11.44 6.19 -2.44
N PRO A 122 11.66 5.79 -1.17
CA PRO A 122 12.26 4.52 -0.73
C PRO A 122 11.24 3.38 -0.70
N ILE A 123 9.95 3.69 -0.68
CA ILE A 123 8.82 2.76 -0.66
C ILE A 123 7.67 3.31 -1.50
N ASN A 124 6.99 2.41 -2.19
CA ASN A 124 5.77 2.69 -2.95
C ASN A 124 4.56 2.17 -2.16
N THR A 125 3.58 3.03 -1.87
CA THR A 125 2.36 2.67 -1.12
C THR A 125 1.31 2.00 -2.00
N GLY A 126 1.58 1.90 -3.30
CA GLY A 126 0.84 1.18 -4.32
C GLY A 126 0.66 -0.29 -4.00
N HIS A 127 1.64 -0.91 -3.34
CA HIS A 127 1.49 -2.27 -2.83
C HIS A 127 2.22 -2.48 -1.51
N PHE A 128 1.53 -3.09 -0.56
CA PHE A 128 2.13 -3.54 0.70
C PHE A 128 1.39 -4.73 1.30
N TYR A 129 2.07 -5.45 2.18
CA TYR A 129 1.53 -6.50 3.02
C TYR A 129 1.77 -6.15 4.50
N ALA A 130 0.74 -6.19 5.34
CA ALA A 130 0.82 -5.77 6.74
C ALA A 130 0.24 -6.82 7.69
N VAL A 131 1.05 -7.22 8.69
CA VAL A 131 0.66 -8.20 9.71
C VAL A 131 0.02 -7.47 10.91
N PRO A 132 -1.14 -7.92 11.41
CA PRO A 132 -1.85 -7.23 12.46
C PRO A 132 -1.11 -7.37 13.80
N ASN A 133 -0.74 -6.23 14.38
CA ASN A 133 -0.23 -6.12 15.74
C ASN A 133 -0.32 -4.66 16.23
N GLU A 134 -0.08 -4.43 17.51
CA GLU A 134 -0.19 -3.10 18.14
C GLU A 134 0.71 -2.04 17.49
N ARG A 135 1.92 -2.40 17.03
CA ARG A 135 2.81 -1.44 16.34
C ARG A 135 2.23 -1.03 14.99
N VAL A 136 1.68 -1.98 14.24
CA VAL A 136 1.06 -1.71 12.94
C VAL A 136 -0.20 -0.85 13.10
N ILE A 137 -1.05 -1.16 14.09
CA ILE A 137 -2.20 -0.32 14.44
C ILE A 137 -1.74 1.11 14.74
N PHE A 138 -0.70 1.25 15.59
CA PHE A 138 -0.14 2.55 15.92
C PHE A 138 0.39 3.29 14.68
N PHE A 139 1.14 2.59 13.82
CA PHE A 139 1.66 3.16 12.59
C PHE A 139 0.57 3.69 11.66
N PHE A 140 -0.52 2.95 11.44
CA PHE A 140 -1.63 3.45 10.62
C PHE A 140 -2.34 4.65 11.27
N GLN A 141 -2.47 4.69 12.60
CA GLN A 141 -3.01 5.86 13.30
C GLN A 141 -2.16 7.12 13.06
N GLU A 142 -0.83 6.97 13.11
CA GLU A 142 0.10 8.07 12.85
C GLU A 142 0.09 8.49 11.39
N TRP A 143 0.00 7.54 10.47
CA TRP A 143 -0.07 7.82 9.05
C TRP A 143 -1.34 8.59 8.70
N ILE A 144 -2.50 8.16 9.18
CA ILE A 144 -3.77 8.89 9.03
C ILE A 144 -3.66 10.30 9.65
N SER A 145 -3.10 10.41 10.85
CA SER A 145 -2.96 11.71 11.54
C SER A 145 -2.05 12.68 10.77
N ALA A 146 -1.11 12.16 9.97
CA ALA A 146 -0.20 12.95 9.18
C ALA A 146 -0.89 13.75 8.06
N GLU A 147 -2.04 13.30 7.54
CA GLU A 147 -2.83 14.02 6.53
C GLU A 147 -3.08 15.48 6.97
N SER A 148 -3.50 15.68 8.22
CA SER A 148 -3.80 16.99 8.78
C SER A 148 -2.58 17.94 8.81
N SER A 149 -1.38 17.36 8.88
CA SER A 149 -0.10 18.06 8.91
C SER A 149 0.51 18.27 7.52
N PHE A 150 0.05 17.49 6.53
CA PHE A 150 0.59 17.44 5.16
C PHE A 150 -0.51 17.50 4.11
N LYS A 151 -1.42 18.47 4.21
CA LYS A 151 -2.64 18.57 3.37
C LYS A 151 -2.43 18.59 1.85
N ALA A 152 -1.23 18.94 1.39
CA ALA A 152 -0.88 19.01 -0.03
C ALA A 152 -0.05 17.80 -0.51
N LEU A 153 0.22 16.83 0.37
CA LEU A 153 0.98 15.64 0.04
C LEU A 153 0.04 14.45 -0.10
N ASN A 154 0.37 13.54 -1.01
CA ASN A 154 -0.25 12.22 -1.05
C ASN A 154 0.21 11.34 0.11
N ASP A 155 -0.45 10.20 0.30
CA ASP A 155 -0.18 9.26 1.39
C ASP A 155 1.28 8.76 1.40
N GLN A 156 1.87 8.48 0.24
CA GLN A 156 3.27 8.06 0.08
C GLN A 156 4.25 9.16 0.47
N GLN A 157 4.02 10.39 -0.01
CA GLN A 157 4.83 11.55 0.32
C GLN A 157 4.77 11.84 1.82
N ALA A 158 3.58 11.80 2.43
CA ALA A 158 3.44 11.96 3.87
C ALA A 158 4.11 10.81 4.64
N LEU A 159 4.01 9.57 4.16
CA LEU A 159 4.68 8.42 4.75
C LEU A 159 6.21 8.57 4.76
N SER A 160 6.79 9.25 3.77
CA SER A 160 8.23 9.52 3.76
C SER A 160 8.68 10.33 4.99
N HIS A 161 7.81 11.23 5.50
CA HIS A 161 8.08 12.04 6.70
C HIS A 161 7.97 11.26 8.01
N LEU A 162 7.36 10.07 7.99
CA LEU A 162 7.23 9.14 9.11
C LEU A 162 8.46 8.23 9.26
N ASN A 163 9.31 8.16 8.24
CA ASN A 163 10.52 7.34 8.26
C ASN A 163 11.45 7.79 9.40
N ARG A 164 11.99 6.82 10.14
CA ARG A 164 12.82 7.02 11.35
C ARG A 164 12.11 7.74 12.49
N LYS A 165 10.78 7.93 12.40
CA LYS A 165 9.94 8.48 13.47
C LYS A 165 8.97 7.47 14.04
N THR A 166 8.24 6.78 13.15
CA THR A 166 7.22 5.78 13.51
C THR A 166 7.53 4.40 12.92
N TYR A 167 8.30 4.36 11.83
CA TYR A 167 8.80 3.13 11.24
C TYR A 167 10.27 3.27 10.82
N LYS A 168 10.92 2.14 10.55
CA LYS A 168 12.25 2.11 9.93
C LYS A 168 12.38 0.90 9.02
N ILE A 169 13.01 1.12 7.86
CA ILE A 169 13.32 0.06 6.90
C ILE A 169 14.46 -0.82 7.42
N CYS A 170 14.33 -2.13 7.24
CA CYS A 170 15.27 -3.17 7.62
C CYS A 170 15.27 -4.30 6.57
N ASP A 171 16.40 -4.99 6.43
CA ASP A 171 16.67 -5.97 5.37
C ASP A 171 16.94 -7.39 5.90
N SER A 172 16.95 -7.56 7.22
CA SER A 172 17.32 -8.81 7.89
C SER A 172 16.55 -8.99 9.20
N ALA A 173 16.40 -10.25 9.62
CA ALA A 173 15.73 -10.61 10.87
C ALA A 173 16.26 -9.82 12.09
N ASP A 174 17.57 -9.72 12.20
CA ASP A 174 18.21 -9.02 13.33
C ASP A 174 18.01 -7.51 13.24
N ALA A 175 18.13 -6.93 12.05
CA ALA A 175 17.87 -5.50 11.85
C ALA A 175 16.41 -5.15 12.19
N CYS A 176 15.44 -5.92 11.71
CA CYS A 176 14.03 -5.69 12.02
C CYS A 176 13.71 -5.93 13.49
N THR A 177 14.31 -6.94 14.12
CA THR A 177 14.15 -7.16 15.57
C THR A 177 14.66 -5.96 16.36
N ARG A 178 15.81 -5.37 15.97
CA ARG A 178 16.31 -4.11 16.58
C ARG A 178 15.38 -2.94 16.35
N VAL A 179 14.78 -2.80 15.15
CA VAL A 179 13.82 -1.72 14.88
C VAL A 179 12.64 -1.79 15.85
N LYS A 180 12.10 -2.99 16.10
CA LYS A 180 10.97 -3.20 17.01
C LYS A 180 11.25 -2.86 18.47
N THR A 181 12.49 -2.63 18.88
CA THR A 181 12.82 -2.19 20.25
C THR A 181 12.99 -0.68 20.36
N LEU A 182 13.16 0.01 19.22
CA LEU A 182 13.36 1.46 19.18
C LEU A 182 12.08 2.20 19.60
N PRO A 183 12.20 3.24 20.43
CA PRO A 183 11.07 4.11 20.74
C PRO A 183 10.69 4.91 19.49
N ILE A 184 9.40 5.22 19.35
CA ILE A 184 8.96 6.24 18.40
C ILE A 184 9.51 7.61 18.84
N SER A 185 9.94 8.44 17.88
CA SER A 185 10.54 9.75 18.18
C SER A 185 9.58 10.92 17.94
N HIS A 186 8.44 10.67 17.31
CA HIS A 186 7.43 11.70 17.02
C HIS A 186 6.03 11.08 16.94
N SER A 187 5.01 11.87 17.30
CA SER A 187 3.60 11.55 17.16
C SER A 187 2.88 12.72 16.47
N TYR A 188 2.25 12.45 15.33
CA TYR A 188 1.36 13.37 14.62
C TYR A 188 -0.04 13.40 15.26
N ASN A 189 -0.37 12.41 16.09
CA ASN A 189 -1.63 12.41 16.84
C ASN A 189 -1.55 13.38 18.05
N LYS A 190 -2.18 14.55 17.91
CA LYS A 190 -2.20 15.62 18.94
C LYS A 190 -2.90 15.22 20.24
N HIS A 191 -3.75 14.19 20.23
CA HIS A 191 -4.50 13.75 21.39
C HIS A 191 -3.78 12.67 22.21
N ARG A 192 -2.55 12.29 21.84
CA ARG A 192 -1.81 11.20 22.48
C ARG A 192 -0.53 11.71 23.13
N THR A 193 -0.57 11.86 24.46
CA THR A 193 0.54 12.39 25.26
C THR A 193 1.48 11.31 25.83
N ASN A 194 1.04 10.05 25.90
CA ASN A 194 1.85 8.93 26.41
C ASN A 194 2.42 8.07 25.26
N MET A 195 3.59 8.48 24.75
CA MET A 195 4.35 7.76 23.72
C MET A 195 5.29 6.68 24.28
N THR A 196 5.44 6.60 25.60
CA THR A 196 6.54 5.90 26.30
C THR A 196 6.63 4.39 26.05
N ASN A 197 5.52 3.75 25.64
CA ASN A 197 5.48 2.30 25.39
C ASN A 197 5.42 1.93 23.90
N ASN A 198 5.25 2.88 22.99
CA ASN A 198 5.10 2.58 21.58
C ASN A 198 6.46 2.33 20.93
N LYS A 199 6.52 1.26 20.14
CA LYS A 199 7.72 0.83 19.43
C LYS A 199 7.56 1.03 17.94
N MET A 200 8.68 1.30 17.25
CA MET A 200 8.68 1.50 15.80
C MET A 200 8.23 0.23 15.06
N VAL A 201 7.51 0.44 13.96
CA VAL A 201 7.21 -0.62 12.99
C VAL A 201 8.47 -0.98 12.20
N ALA A 202 8.76 -2.28 12.13
CA ALA A 202 9.79 -2.79 11.24
C ALA A 202 9.23 -2.97 9.83
N VAL A 203 9.81 -2.27 8.86
CA VAL A 203 9.43 -2.35 7.45
C VAL A 203 10.50 -3.10 6.67
N SER A 204 10.12 -4.12 5.94
CA SER A 204 10.96 -4.68 4.88
C SER A 204 10.46 -4.25 3.51
N THR A 205 11.28 -4.45 2.49
CA THR A 205 10.90 -4.13 1.11
C THR A 205 11.30 -5.25 0.17
N TYR A 206 10.49 -5.46 -0.87
CA TYR A 206 10.87 -6.28 -2.02
C TYR A 206 11.29 -5.39 -3.19
N PRO A 207 12.27 -5.83 -3.99
CA PRO A 207 12.81 -5.02 -5.08
C PRO A 207 11.73 -4.70 -6.13
N SER A 208 11.83 -3.51 -6.73
CA SER A 208 11.06 -3.21 -7.94
C SER A 208 11.44 -4.15 -9.07
N SER A 209 10.46 -4.57 -9.87
CA SER A 209 10.69 -5.40 -11.04
C SER A 209 11.58 -4.74 -12.10
N PHE A 210 11.69 -3.41 -12.04
CA PHE A 210 12.57 -2.63 -12.92
C PHE A 210 13.89 -2.23 -12.26
N ALA A 211 14.18 -2.67 -11.02
CA ALA A 211 15.41 -2.33 -10.30
C ALA A 211 16.69 -2.65 -11.09
N ARG A 212 16.67 -3.74 -11.87
CA ARG A 212 17.77 -4.14 -12.79
C ARG A 212 18.07 -3.14 -13.91
N PHE A 213 17.15 -2.23 -14.20
CA PHE A 213 17.29 -1.22 -15.24
C PHE A 213 17.59 0.18 -14.68
N GLY A 214 17.67 0.34 -13.35
CA GLY A 214 17.99 1.62 -12.71
C GLY A 214 16.92 2.69 -12.85
N SER A 215 15.71 2.36 -13.30
CA SER A 215 14.56 3.26 -13.47
C SER A 215 13.26 2.50 -13.20
N ILE A 216 12.20 3.19 -12.76
CA ILE A 216 10.89 2.60 -12.43
C ILE A 216 10.10 2.23 -13.70
N CYS A 217 10.32 2.93 -14.82
CA CYS A 217 9.70 2.62 -16.13
C CYS A 217 10.68 2.97 -17.28
N PRO A 218 11.72 2.18 -17.54
CA PRO A 218 12.63 2.42 -18.66
C PRO A 218 11.91 2.25 -20.01
N PRO A 219 11.81 3.30 -20.86
CA PRO A 219 10.99 3.27 -22.08
C PRO A 219 11.51 2.28 -23.14
N ASP A 220 12.81 2.00 -23.13
CA ASP A 220 13.48 1.14 -24.13
C ASP A 220 13.82 -0.26 -23.60
N LYS A 221 13.23 -0.67 -22.48
CA LYS A 221 13.51 -1.99 -21.88
C LYS A 221 12.23 -2.81 -21.81
N ILE A 222 12.29 -3.99 -22.43
CA ILE A 222 11.23 -4.98 -22.33
C ILE A 222 11.46 -5.78 -21.05
N LEU A 223 10.52 -5.69 -20.12
CA LEU A 223 10.48 -6.57 -18.97
C LEU A 223 9.88 -7.90 -19.41
N ASN A 224 10.56 -9.01 -19.16
CA ASN A 224 9.95 -10.33 -19.29
C ASN A 224 9.12 -10.62 -18.01
N PRO A 225 7.77 -10.61 -18.06
CA PRO A 225 6.95 -10.86 -16.89
C PRO A 225 7.02 -12.32 -16.40
N CYS A 226 7.54 -13.23 -17.22
CA CYS A 226 7.77 -14.63 -16.86
C CYS A 226 9.10 -14.86 -16.13
N ASP A 227 9.91 -13.82 -15.96
CA ASP A 227 11.19 -13.93 -15.27
C ASP A 227 11.00 -14.22 -13.78
N GLN A 228 11.85 -15.09 -13.23
CA GLN A 228 11.78 -15.55 -11.84
C GLN A 228 12.10 -14.45 -10.83
N ASP A 229 12.56 -13.28 -11.26
CA ASP A 229 12.80 -12.13 -10.38
C ASP A 229 11.69 -11.08 -10.42
N VAL A 230 10.71 -11.22 -11.32
CA VAL A 230 9.59 -10.29 -11.44
C VAL A 230 8.45 -10.76 -10.54
N LEU A 231 7.95 -9.87 -9.68
CA LEU A 231 6.76 -10.13 -8.84
C LEU A 231 5.52 -9.45 -9.42
N TYR A 232 5.71 -8.25 -9.96
CA TYR A 232 4.65 -7.39 -10.45
C TYR A 232 5.15 -6.52 -11.60
N VAL A 233 4.24 -5.83 -12.28
CA VAL A 233 4.54 -4.81 -13.28
C VAL A 233 3.54 -3.68 -13.10
N HIS A 234 4.00 -2.44 -13.14
CA HIS A 234 3.11 -1.30 -13.31
C HIS A 234 2.62 -1.28 -14.76
N THR A 235 1.31 -1.39 -14.97
CA THR A 235 0.74 -1.39 -16.33
C THR A 235 0.98 -0.08 -17.05
N ILE A 236 1.19 1.01 -16.32
CA ILE A 236 1.60 2.31 -16.87
C ILE A 236 3.02 2.28 -17.48
N CYS A 237 3.89 1.36 -17.05
CA CYS A 237 5.25 1.24 -17.57
C CYS A 237 5.35 0.37 -18.83
N MET A 238 4.27 -0.30 -19.26
CA MET A 238 4.33 -1.20 -20.42
C MET A 238 3.78 -0.53 -21.68
N SER A 239 4.66 -0.26 -22.64
CA SER A 239 4.32 -0.24 -24.07
C SER A 239 4.65 -1.61 -24.67
N GLY A 240 3.69 -2.54 -24.66
CA GLY A 240 3.89 -3.87 -25.27
C GLY A 240 2.85 -4.91 -24.86
N PHE A 241 2.43 -5.74 -25.81
CA PHE A 241 1.47 -6.83 -25.61
C PHE A 241 2.19 -8.14 -25.24
N CYS A 242 1.52 -8.98 -24.44
CA CYS A 242 1.79 -10.43 -24.40
C CYS A 242 1.07 -11.10 -25.57
#